data_AF-A0A2V9DGH8-F1
#
_entry.id   AF-A0A2V9DGH8-F1
#
_cell.length_a   1.000
_cell.length_b   1.000
_cell.length_c   1.000
_cell.angle_alpha   90.00
_cell.angle_beta   90.00
_cell.angle_gamma   90.00
#
_symmetry.space_group_name_H-M   'P 1'
#
loop_
_entity.id
_entity.type
_entity.pdbx_description
1 polymer ?
#
loop_
_entity_poly.entity_id
_entity_poly.type
_entity_poly.pdbx_seq_one_letter_code
_entity_poly.pdbx_strand_id
1 'polypeptide(L)' 'MDLREIVEKYLGLAGAYGKPVPLGGFGLRRQETERLFSAFDEDYHISRFFHFSYSSGESYQINGFPHTHVSLDAEIQTIL' A
#
# COMPACT_ATOMS: atom_id res chain seq x y z
N MET A 1 4.80 10.14 5.53
CA MET A 1 3.43 9.67 5.74
C MET A 1 3.48 8.54 6.75
N ASP A 2 2.66 8.58 7.78
CA ASP A 2 2.44 7.47 8.71
C ASP A 2 1.37 6.49 8.20
N LEU A 3 1.08 5.44 8.96
CA LEU A 3 0.10 4.42 8.58
C LEU A 3 -1.30 4.99 8.42
N ARG A 4 -1.73 5.89 9.32
CA ARG A 4 -3.08 6.50 9.27
C ARG A 4 -3.25 7.34 8.02
N GLU A 5 -2.27 8.18 7.69
CA GLU A 5 -2.27 8.99 6.47
C GLU A 5 -2.34 8.13 5.21
N ILE A 6 -1.69 6.96 5.20
CA ILE A 6 -1.73 6.01 4.07
C ILE A 6 -3.11 5.37 3.94
N VAL A 7 -3.75 4.96 5.04
CA VAL A 7 -5.08 4.37 4.99
C VAL A 7 -6.14 5.39 4.56
N GLU A 8 -6.07 6.62 5.07
CA GLU A 8 -6.95 7.70 4.63
C GLU A 8 -6.79 8.00 3.13
N LYS A 9 -5.55 8.07 2.65
CA LYS A 9 -5.27 8.28 1.22
C LYS A 9 -5.74 7.12 0.36
N TYR A 10 -5.52 5.89 0.82
CA TYR A 10 -6.02 4.70 0.15
C TYR A 10 -7.55 4.75 0.01
N LEU A 11 -8.29 5.07 1.08
CA LEU A 11 -9.74 5.19 1.02
C LEU A 11 -10.20 6.31 0.09
N GLY A 12 -9.49 7.44 0.05
CA GLY A 12 -9.77 8.52 -0.89
C GLY A 12 -9.59 8.12 -2.35
N LEU A 13 -8.64 7.21 -2.65
CA LEU A 13 -8.37 6.70 -4.00
C LEU A 13 -9.28 5.52 -4.38
N ALA A 14 -9.50 4.58 -3.46
CA ALA A 14 -10.22 3.33 -3.68
C ALA A 14 -11.75 3.49 -3.55
N GLY A 15 -12.20 4.42 -2.71
CA GLY A 15 -13.58 4.58 -2.28
C GLY A 15 -14.09 3.50 -1.31
N ALA A 16 -13.39 2.36 -1.19
CA ALA A 16 -13.70 1.27 -0.27
C ALA A 16 -12.48 0.34 -0.08
N TYR A 17 -12.48 -0.44 1.00
CA TYR A 17 -11.50 -1.52 1.23
C TYR A 17 -11.60 -2.65 0.20
N GLY A 18 -10.53 -3.45 0.09
CA GLY A 18 -10.44 -4.59 -0.84
C GLY A 18 -10.28 -4.23 -2.32
N LYS A 19 -10.15 -2.95 -2.68
CA LYS A 19 -9.97 -2.52 -4.08
C LYS A 19 -8.50 -2.21 -4.37
N PRO A 20 -7.93 -2.73 -5.46
CA PRO A 20 -6.54 -2.45 -5.80
C PRO A 20 -6.37 -0.98 -6.22
N VAL A 21 -5.39 -0.30 -5.61
CA VAL A 21 -4.98 1.07 -5.92
C VAL A 21 -3.55 1.06 -6.47
N PRO A 22 -3.26 1.76 -7.57
CA PRO A 22 -1.90 1.89 -8.08
C PRO A 22 -0.95 2.50 -7.03
N LEU A 23 0.23 1.93 -6.83
CA LEU A 23 1.22 2.44 -5.87
C LEU A 23 1.64 3.89 -6.19
N GLY A 24 1.70 4.26 -7.46
CA GLY A 24 1.95 5.65 -7.88
C GLY A 24 0.83 6.63 -7.52
N GLY A 25 -0.38 6.15 -7.21
CA GLY A 25 -1.52 6.98 -6.79
C GLY A 25 -1.31 7.64 -5.43
N PHE A 26 -0.40 7.12 -4.61
CA PHE A 26 -0.06 7.70 -3.31
C PHE A 26 0.77 8.99 -3.42
N GLY A 27 1.14 9.44 -4.62
CA GLY A 27 1.74 10.76 -4.86
C GLY A 27 3.07 10.99 -4.15
N LEU A 28 3.74 9.90 -3.76
CA LEU A 28 5.09 9.90 -3.21
C LEU A 28 6.09 9.75 -4.36
N ARG A 29 7.36 10.13 -4.12
CA ARG A 29 8.41 9.78 -5.07
C ARG A 29 8.58 8.26 -5.09
N ARG A 30 9.13 7.74 -6.20
CA ARG A 30 9.35 6.30 -6.37
C ARG A 30 10.09 5.65 -5.20
N GLN A 31 11.24 6.20 -4.83
CA GLN A 31 12.06 5.67 -3.72
C GLN A 31 11.34 5.75 -2.36
N GLU A 32 10.52 6.78 -2.15
CA GLU A 32 9.73 6.93 -0.92
C GLU A 32 8.60 5.91 -0.86
N THR A 33 7.95 5.65 -2.00
CA THR A 33 6.92 4.61 -2.15
C THR A 33 7.51 3.24 -1.84
N GLU A 34 8.62 2.89 -2.52
CA GLU A 34 9.31 1.60 -2.34
C GLU A 34 9.73 1.41 -0.88
N ARG A 35 10.35 2.42 -0.26
CA ARG A 35 10.78 2.35 1.15
C ARG A 35 9.60 2.21 2.12
N LEU A 36 8.55 3.01 1.96
CA LEU A 36 7.42 3.04 2.89
C LEU A 36 6.62 1.73 2.85
N PHE A 37 6.26 1.28 1.65
CA PHE A 37 5.49 0.04 1.51
C PHE A 37 6.33 -1.20 1.85
N SER A 38 7.65 -1.17 1.66
CA SER A 38 8.52 -2.26 2.15
C SER A 38 8.52 -2.33 3.68
N ALA A 39 8.58 -1.18 4.37
CA ALA A 39 8.51 -1.17 5.83
C ALA A 39 7.16 -1.70 6.35
N PHE A 40 6.06 -1.45 5.65
CA PHE A 40 4.75 -2.02 6.00
C PHE A 40 4.66 -3.51 5.71
N ASP A 41 5.31 -4.00 4.64
CA ASP A 41 5.37 -5.42 4.30
C ASP A 41 6.23 -6.22 5.30
N GLU A 42 7.29 -5.62 5.83
CA GLU A 42 8.17 -6.21 6.84
C GLU A 42 7.52 -6.35 8.22
N ASP A 43 6.64 -5.43 8.61
CA ASP A 43 5.94 -5.49 9.90
C ASP A 43 4.70 -6.37 9.80
N TYR A 44 4.78 -7.61 10.33
CA TYR A 44 3.66 -8.56 10.35
C TYR A 44 2.36 -7.98 10.95
N HIS A 45 2.44 -7.08 11.92
CA HIS A 45 1.22 -6.50 12.50
C HIS A 45 0.45 -5.67 11.47
N ILE A 46 1.15 -5.10 10.48
CA ILE A 46 0.64 -4.25 9.41
C ILE A 46 0.43 -5.08 8.13
N SER A 47 1.44 -5.83 7.68
CA SER A 47 1.49 -6.47 6.37
C SER A 47 0.34 -7.42 6.10
N ARG A 48 -0.19 -8.09 7.13
CA ARG A 48 -1.39 -8.94 7.02
C ARG A 48 -2.63 -8.26 6.47
N PHE A 49 -2.67 -6.92 6.47
CA PHE A 49 -3.76 -6.13 5.91
C PHE A 49 -3.45 -5.53 4.54
N PHE A 50 -2.22 -5.67 4.04
CA PHE A 50 -1.74 -5.13 2.77
C PHE A 50 -1.58 -6.26 1.75
N HIS A 51 -2.37 -6.20 0.69
CA HIS A 51 -2.32 -7.19 -0.39
C HIS A 51 -1.74 -6.53 -1.64
N PHE A 52 -0.48 -6.82 -1.93
CA PHE A 52 0.17 -6.33 -3.14
C PHE A 52 -0.14 -7.20 -4.35
N SER A 53 -0.26 -6.56 -5.52
CA SER A 53 -0.52 -7.25 -6.78
C SER A 53 0.28 -6.66 -7.94
N TYR A 54 0.47 -7.48 -8.98
CA TYR A 54 1.21 -7.13 -10.18
C TYR A 54 0.30 -7.24 -11.41
N SER A 55 0.05 -6.11 -12.06
CA SER A 55 -0.80 -5.98 -13.26
C SER A 55 -0.23 -4.90 -14.20
N SER A 56 -1.05 -4.28 -15.06
CA SER A 56 -0.60 -3.18 -15.91
C SER A 56 -0.38 -1.90 -15.09
N GLY A 57 0.77 -1.25 -15.27
CA GLY A 57 1.06 0.03 -14.62
C GLY A 57 2.55 0.21 -14.35
N GLU A 58 2.89 1.28 -13.63
CA GLU A 58 4.25 1.48 -13.14
C GLU A 58 4.56 0.45 -12.04
N SER A 59 5.68 -0.26 -12.18
CA SER A 59 6.15 -1.23 -11.18
C SER A 59 7.06 -0.57 -10.15
N TYR A 60 6.91 -0.96 -8.89
CA TYR A 60 7.67 -0.56 -7.71
C TYR A 60 8.27 -1.81 -7.04
N GLN A 61 9.47 -1.69 -6.49
CA GLN A 61 10.11 -2.76 -5.72
C GLN A 61 9.69 -2.66 -4.24
N ILE A 62 8.83 -3.57 -3.79
CA ILE A 62 8.40 -3.68 -2.39
C ILE A 62 9.02 -4.94 -1.81
N ASN A 63 9.85 -4.79 -0.78
CA ASN A 63 10.57 -5.88 -0.12
C ASN A 63 11.33 -6.81 -1.11
N GLY A 64 11.90 -6.23 -2.17
CA GLY A 64 12.64 -6.95 -3.21
C GLY A 64 11.78 -7.62 -4.29
N PHE A 65 10.46 -7.46 -4.25
CA PHE A 65 9.54 -8.01 -5.24
C PHE A 65 8.83 -6.91 -6.05
N PRO A 66 8.57 -7.13 -7.35
CA PRO A 66 7.88 -6.15 -8.18
C PRO A 66 6.37 -6.17 -7.90
N HIS A 67 5.82 -4.99 -7.61
CA HIS A 67 4.38 -4.77 -7.44
C HIS A 67 3.94 -3.52 -8.18
N THR A 68 2.64 -3.42 -8.46
CA THR A 68 2.05 -2.27 -9.18
C THR A 68 0.90 -1.64 -8.39
N HIS A 69 0.18 -2.46 -7.63
CA HIS A 69 -1.00 -2.06 -6.87
C HIS A 69 -0.96 -2.64 -5.47
N VAL A 70 -1.75 -2.03 -4.59
CA VAL A 70 -2.01 -2.49 -3.23
C VAL A 70 -3.51 -2.38 -2.93
N SER A 71 -4.07 -3.38 -2.25
CA SER A 71 -5.40 -3.31 -1.63
C SER A 71 -5.28 -3.51 -0.13
N LEU A 72 -6.10 -2.81 0.64
CA LEU A 72 -6.12 -2.90 2.10
C LEU A 72 -7.40 -3.58 2.58
N ASP A 73 -7.25 -4.40 3.61
CA ASP A 73 -8.35 -4.97 4.39
C ASP A 73 -8.93 -3.94 5.37
N ALA A 74 -10.24 -4.04 5.66
CA ALA A 74 -10.91 -3.10 6.55
C ALA A 74 -10.44 -3.25 8.01
N GLU A 75 -9.99 -4.45 8.38
CA GLU A 75 -9.49 -4.84 9.70
C GLU A 75 -8.24 -4.07 10.12
N ILE A 76 -7.56 -3.37 9.19
CA ILE A 76 -6.47 -2.45 9.52
C ILE A 76 -6.89 -1.37 10.53
N GLN A 77 -8.19 -1.02 10.57
CA GLN A 77 -8.76 -0.09 11.54
C GLN A 77 -8.59 -0.55 13.01
N THR A 78 -8.30 -1.83 13.25
CA THR A 78 -8.06 -2.35 14.59
C THR A 78 -6.70 -1.95 15.17
N ILE A 79 -5.78 -1.45 14.35
CA ILE A 79 -4.42 -1.05 14.74
C ILE A 79 -4.09 0.43 14.43
N LEU A 80 -5.09 1.21 14.01
CA LEU A 80 -5.00 2.65 13.73
C LEU A 80 -5.46 3.51 14.91
#